data_AF-A0A661WRW4-F1
#
_entry.id   AF-A0A661WRW4-F1
#
_cell.length_a   1.000
_cell.length_b   1.000
_cell.length_c   1.000
_cell.angle_alpha   90.00
_cell.angle_beta   90.00
_cell.angle_gamma   90.00
#
_symmetry.space_group_name_H-M   'P 1'
#
loop_
_entity.id
_entity.type
_entity.pdbx_description
1 polymer ?
#
loop_
_entity_poly.entity_id
_entity_poly.type
_entity_poly.pdbx_seq_one_letter_code
_entity_poly.pdbx_strand_id
1 'polypeptide(L)'
;NFYLEALDRDVKKAHENPSVGILLCKGKDEEVVEFAMARNISPTMIADYETKLIDKKLLRDKLHELIVLENKVREMGMEYGSA
;
A
#
# COMPACT_ATOMS: atom_id res chain seq x y z
N ASN A 1 -7.28 22.54 -3.29
CA ASN A 1 -7.08 21.10 -3.60
C ASN A 1 -8.07 20.30 -2.73
N PHE A 2 -9.09 19.63 -3.28
CA PHE A 2 -10.28 19.18 -2.51
C PHE A 2 -9.95 18.40 -1.24
N TYR A 3 -9.06 17.40 -1.33
CA TYR A 3 -8.75 16.54 -0.18
C TYR A 3 -7.98 17.24 0.92
N LEU A 4 -6.99 18.07 0.57
CA LEU A 4 -6.17 18.81 1.55
C LEU A 4 -6.99 19.91 2.22
N GLU A 5 -7.85 20.61 1.47
CA GLU A 5 -8.73 21.65 2.01
C GLU A 5 -9.76 21.07 3.00
N ALA A 6 -10.36 19.92 2.67
CA ALA A 6 -11.28 19.25 3.59
C ALA A 6 -10.57 18.81 4.88
N LEU A 7 -9.34 18.30 4.76
CA LEU A 7 -8.54 17.87 5.91
C LEU A 7 -8.16 19.05 6.82
N ASP A 8 -7.68 20.14 6.22
CA ASP A 8 -7.29 21.35 6.95
C ASP A 8 -8.47 22.08 7.59
N ARG A 9 -9.67 21.98 6.99
CA ARG A 9 -10.88 22.64 7.50
C ARG A 9 -11.63 21.83 8.54
N ASP A 10 -11.78 20.52 8.31
CA ASP A 10 -12.76 19.71 9.06
C ASP A 10 -12.10 18.77 10.08
N VAL A 11 -10.81 18.47 9.94
CA VAL A 11 -10.12 17.45 10.77
C VAL A 11 -8.93 18.01 11.55
N LYS A 12 -8.19 18.94 10.95
CA LYS A 12 -6.96 19.49 11.51
C LYS A 12 -7.20 20.24 12.83
N LYS A 13 -6.33 20.01 13.81
CA LYS A 13 -6.33 20.70 15.10
C LYS A 13 -5.48 21.97 15.06
N ALA A 14 -5.77 22.91 15.96
CA ALA A 14 -5.13 24.23 15.97
C ALA A 14 -3.59 24.22 16.12
N HIS A 15 -3.01 23.17 16.69
CA HIS A 15 -1.57 23.04 16.91
C HIS A 15 -0.85 22.18 15.84
N GLU A 16 -1.60 21.67 14.85
CA GLU A 16 -1.04 20.83 13.80
C GLU A 16 -0.54 21.70 12.62
N ASN A 17 0.46 21.19 11.90
CA ASN A 17 0.93 21.81 10.66
C ASN A 17 -0.11 21.64 9.53
N PRO A 18 -0.05 22.45 8.46
CA PRO A 18 -0.88 22.23 7.27
C PRO A 18 -0.75 20.81 6.72
N SER A 19 -1.83 20.27 6.18
CA SER A 19 -1.86 18.94 5.60
C SER A 19 -0.91 18.84 4.41
N VAL A 20 -0.17 17.73 4.35
CA VAL A 20 0.77 17.44 3.26
C VAL A 20 0.19 16.34 2.37
N GLY A 21 0.12 16.59 1.07
CA GLY A 21 -0.28 15.59 0.09
C GLY A 21 0.92 14.79 -0.41
N ILE A 22 0.83 13.45 -0.41
CA ILE A 22 1.83 12.59 -1.03
C ILE A 22 1.17 11.80 -2.15
N LEU A 23 1.71 11.91 -3.36
CA LEU A 23 1.30 11.07 -4.49
C LEU A 23 2.39 10.03 -4.74
N LEU A 24 2.03 8.76 -4.58
CA LEU A 24 2.91 7.62 -4.79
C LEU A 24 2.76 7.10 -6.22
N CYS A 25 3.85 7.15 -6.99
CA CYS A 25 3.90 6.67 -8.37
C CYS A 25 4.86 5.50 -8.50
N LYS A 26 4.52 4.50 -9.34
CA LYS A 26 5.41 3.36 -9.66
C LYS A 26 6.70 3.82 -10.39
N GLY A 27 6.66 5.02 -10.94
CA GLY A 27 7.78 5.82 -11.45
C GLY A 27 7.25 7.19 -11.85
N LYS A 28 8.12 8.21 -11.91
CA LYS A 28 7.76 9.57 -12.30
C LYS A 28 8.58 10.06 -13.49
N ASP A 29 7.95 10.90 -14.31
CA ASP A 29 8.62 11.84 -15.21
C ASP A 29 8.47 13.23 -14.57
N GLU A 30 9.58 13.78 -14.06
CA GLU A 30 9.57 15.03 -13.28
C GLU A 30 9.04 16.23 -14.08
N GLU A 31 9.30 16.27 -15.39
CA GLU A 31 8.92 17.41 -16.25
C GLU A 31 7.40 17.48 -16.46
N VAL A 32 6.77 16.33 -16.73
CA VAL A 32 5.32 16.21 -16.90
C VAL A 32 4.58 16.53 -15.59
N VAL A 33 5.15 16.10 -14.48
CA VAL A 33 4.60 16.30 -13.13
C VAL A 33 4.61 17.79 -12.76
N GLU A 34 5.74 18.48 -12.89
CA GLU A 34 5.83 19.91 -12.57
C GLU A 34 4.85 20.72 -13.42
N PHE A 35 4.73 20.40 -14.71
CA PHE A 35 3.82 21.09 -15.62
C PHE A 35 2.34 20.89 -15.22
N ALA A 36 1.94 19.68 -14.85
CA ALA A 36 0.58 19.39 -14.39
C ALA A 36 0.26 20.02 -13.03
N MET A 37 1.26 20.17 -12.16
CA MET A 37 1.10 20.63 -10.79
C MET A 37 1.27 22.13 -10.60
N ALA A 38 1.90 22.84 -11.54
CA ALA A 38 2.11 24.30 -11.48
C ALA A 38 0.82 25.13 -11.29
N ARG A 39 -0.36 24.56 -11.59
CA ARG A 39 -1.66 25.23 -11.42
C ARG A 39 -2.33 24.99 -10.06
N ASN A 40 -1.82 24.08 -9.22
CA ASN A 40 -2.40 23.76 -7.92
C ASN A 40 -1.40 24.09 -6.81
N ILE A 41 -1.59 25.28 -6.21
CA ILE A 41 -0.83 25.75 -5.05
C ILE A 41 -1.29 24.95 -3.82
N SER A 42 -0.75 23.75 -3.64
CA SER A 42 -0.82 23.00 -2.37
C SER A 42 0.49 22.24 -2.18
N PRO A 43 0.97 22.04 -0.94
CA PRO A 43 2.23 21.34 -0.68
C PRO A 43 2.03 19.85 -0.95
N THR A 44 2.17 19.48 -2.22
CA THR A 44 2.08 18.10 -2.68
C THR A 44 3.48 17.65 -3.08
N MET A 45 3.99 16.63 -2.41
CA MET A 45 5.30 16.04 -2.68
C MET A 45 5.12 14.72 -3.43
N ILE A 46 6.02 14.44 -4.37
CA ILE A 46 6.01 13.19 -5.15
C ILE A 46 7.25 12.39 -4.81
N ALA A 47 7.02 11.14 -4.46
CA ALA A 47 8.06 10.17 -4.16
C ALA A 47 7.85 8.91 -4.99
N ASP A 48 8.95 8.40 -5.55
CA ASP A 48 8.97 7.07 -6.13
C ASP A 48 8.96 6.04 -5.02
N TYR A 49 8.24 4.94 -5.23
CA TYR A 49 8.29 3.79 -4.35
C TYR A 49 8.63 2.54 -5.15
N GLU A 50 9.53 1.72 -4.61
CA GLU A 50 9.78 0.40 -5.14
C GLU A 50 8.96 -0.62 -4.35
N THR A 51 8.24 -1.48 -5.07
CA THR A 51 7.68 -2.69 -4.48
C THR A 51 8.83 -3.59 -4.06
N LYS A 52 9.18 -3.59 -2.78
CA LYS A 52 10.16 -4.53 -2.24
C LYS A 52 9.58 -5.94 -2.36
N LEU A 53 10.17 -6.73 -3.25
CA LEU A 53 9.84 -8.15 -3.35
C LEU A 53 10.14 -8.82 -2.01
N ILE A 54 9.18 -9.59 -1.51
CA ILE A 54 9.36 -10.43 -0.32
C ILE A 54 10.55 -11.37 -0.58
N ASP A 55 11.37 -11.58 0.44
CA ASP A 55 12.53 -12.46 0.34
C ASP A 55 12.15 -13.83 -0.24
N LYS A 56 12.92 -14.29 -1.24
CA LYS A 56 12.60 -15.53 -1.97
C LYS A 56 12.61 -16.75 -1.05
N LYS A 57 13.46 -16.77 -0.01
CA LYS A 57 13.50 -17.86 0.96
C LYS A 57 12.23 -17.84 1.81
N LEU A 58 11.83 -16.66 2.30
CA LEU A 58 10.57 -16.52 3.06
C LEU A 58 9.35 -16.97 2.24
N LEU A 59 9.29 -16.61 0.95
CA LEU A 59 8.21 -17.06 0.06
C LEU A 59 8.18 -18.58 -0.09
N ARG A 60 9.35 -19.22 -0.28
CA ARG A 60 9.44 -20.69 -0.36
C ARG A 60 9.02 -21.37 0.93
N ASP A 61 9.44 -20.82 2.07
CA ASP A 61 9.11 -21.37 3.39
C ASP A 61 7.59 -21.31 3.62
N LYS A 62 6.95 -20.16 3.31
CA LYS A 62 5.50 -20.00 3.41
C LYS A 62 4.72 -20.88 2.44
N LEU A 63 5.22 -21.07 1.22
CA LEU A 63 4.58 -21.94 0.24
C LEU A 63 4.60 -23.41 0.71
N HIS A 64 5.73 -23.89 1.23
CA HIS A 64 5.80 -25.23 1.81
C HIS A 64 4.85 -25.39 3.01
N GLU A 65 4.78 -24.40 3.90
CA GLU A 65 3.86 -24.40 5.04
C GLU A 65 2.40 -24.57 4.57
N LEU A 66 1.98 -23.85 3.52
CA LEU A 66 0.64 -23.95 2.95
C LEU A 66 0.35 -25.33 2.37
N ILE A 67 1.30 -25.92 1.63
CA ILE A 67 1.13 -27.28 1.06
C ILE A 67 1.00 -28.32 2.17
N VAL A 68 1.79 -28.20 3.24
CA VAL A 68 1.70 -29.11 4.41
C VAL A 68 0.35 -28.95 5.10
N LEU A 69 -0.11 -27.73 5.31
CA LEU A 69 -1.42 -27.45 5.89
C LEU A 69 -2.56 -28.01 5.04
N GLU A 70 -2.52 -27.81 3.72
CA GLU A 70 -3.50 -28.34 2.78
C GLU A 70 -3.59 -29.87 2.85
N ASN A 71 -2.44 -30.56 2.87
CA ASN A 71 -2.41 -32.00 3.01
C ASN A 71 -3.00 -32.46 4.34
N LYS A 72 -2.68 -31.76 5.44
CA LYS A 72 -3.19 -32.09 6.77
C LYS A 72 -4.71 -31.88 6.87
N VAL A 73 -5.23 -30.80 6.28
CA VAL A 73 -6.67 -30.54 6.18
C VAL A 73 -7.37 -31.63 5.36
N ARG A 74 -6.74 -32.09 4.26
CA ARG A 74 -7.27 -33.17 3.43
C ARG A 74 -7.32 -34.51 4.16
N GLU A 75 -6.26 -34.85 4.90
CA GLU A 75 -6.21 -36.08 5.72
C GLU A 75 -7.26 -36.07 6.83
N MET A 76 -7.40 -34.94 7.54
CA MET A 76 -8.47 -34.77 8.55
C MET A 76 -9.87 -34.87 7.90
N GLY A 77 -10.07 -34.33 6.70
CA GLY A 77 -11.32 -34.46 5.96
C GLY A 77 -11.68 -35.91 5.58
N MET A 78 -10.69 -36.78 5.38
CA MET A 78 -10.91 -38.21 5.12
C MET A 78 -11.21 -39.00 6.41
N GLU A 79 -10.67 -38.58 7.55
CA GLU A 79 -10.90 -39.20 8.86
C GLU A 79 -12.33 -39.00 9.37
N TYR A 80 -12.96 -37.85 9.10
CA TYR A 80 -14.34 -37.55 9.51
C TYR A 80 -15.42 -37.86 8.45
N GLY A 81 -15.03 -38.30 7.25
CA GLY A 81 -15.94 -38.68 6.15
C GLY A 81 -16.32 -40.17 6.12
N SER A 82 -15.86 -40.95 7.09
CA SER A 82 -16.17 -42.38 7.25
C SER A 82 -17.21 -42.57 8.36
N ALA A 83 -18.43 -42.10 8.14
CA ALA A 83 -19.59 -42.36 8.99
C ALA A 83 -20.78 -42.84 8.13
#